data_AF-A0A2K3JVE6-F1
#
_entry.id   AF-A0A2K3JVE6-F1
#
_cell.length_a   1.000
_cell.length_b   1.000
_cell.length_c   1.000
_cell.angle_alpha   90.00
_cell.angle_beta   90.00
_cell.angle_gamma   90.00
#
_symmetry.space_group_name_H-M   'P 1'
#
loop_
_entity.id
_entity.type
_entity.pdbx_description
1 polymer ?
#
loop_
_entity_poly.entity_id
_entity_poly.type
_entity_poly.pdbx_seq_one_letter_code
_entity_poly.pdbx_strand_id
1 'polypeptide(L)'
;MLKCWTDVPGYKLFVQEKWNSFHVDGWGGFVLKEKLKMIKGALKDWHQTHVQNLPSRIESLKERLSVLDQKGEEEELTEVELTELHGVTAGIHSMSRLHASISWQQSRSLWLKEGDANSKYFHSVLAGRRRRNAIS
;
A
#
# COMPACT_ATOMS: atom_id res chain seq x y z
N MET A 1 1.07 -5.65 -7.85
CA MET A 1 0.61 -6.02 -6.50
C MET A 1 1.36 -5.12 -5.53
N LEU A 2 0.67 -4.45 -4.60
CA LEU A 2 1.36 -3.57 -3.64
C LEU A 2 2.12 -4.42 -2.63
N LYS A 3 3.40 -4.11 -2.38
CA LYS A 3 4.24 -4.90 -1.48
C LYS A 3 3.79 -4.78 -0.02
N CYS A 4 3.28 -3.62 0.35
CA CYS A 4 2.86 -3.30 1.70
C CYS A 4 1.61 -4.04 2.18
N TRP A 5 0.92 -4.79 1.31
CA TRP A 5 -0.27 -5.55 1.72
C TRP A 5 0.07 -6.63 2.75
N THR A 6 1.28 -7.19 2.72
CA THR A 6 1.75 -8.17 3.71
C THR A 6 1.85 -7.61 5.12
N ASP A 7 1.97 -6.29 5.25
CA ASP A 7 2.17 -5.60 6.52
C ASP A 7 0.85 -5.25 7.20
N VAL A 8 -0.28 -5.43 6.50
CA VAL A 8 -1.61 -5.17 7.05
C VAL A 8 -2.10 -6.40 7.81
N PRO A 9 -2.57 -6.24 9.06
CA PRO A 9 -3.16 -7.33 9.83
C PRO A 9 -4.26 -8.05 9.04
N GLY A 10 -4.27 -9.38 9.10
CA GLY A 10 -5.27 -10.21 8.42
C GLY A 10 -4.99 -10.53 6.95
N TYR A 11 -3.98 -9.92 6.31
CA TYR A 11 -3.66 -10.19 4.89
C TYR A 11 -3.44 -11.67 4.58
N LYS A 12 -2.64 -12.38 5.39
CA LYS A 12 -2.33 -13.80 5.17
C LYS A 12 -3.57 -14.68 5.28
N LEU A 13 -4.39 -14.44 6.29
CA LEU A 13 -5.65 -15.15 6.50
C LEU A 13 -6.61 -14.91 5.34
N PHE A 14 -6.79 -13.65 4.94
CA PHE A 14 -7.63 -13.27 3.80
C PHE A 14 -7.21 -14.00 2.51
N VAL A 15 -5.91 -14.01 2.20
CA VAL A 15 -5.39 -14.68 1.00
C VAL A 15 -5.64 -16.18 1.07
N GLN A 16 -5.39 -16.82 2.21
CA GLN A 16 -5.60 -18.25 2.40
C GLN A 16 -7.08 -18.64 2.26
N GLU A 17 -7.97 -17.92 2.92
CA GLU A 17 -9.41 -18.15 2.86
C GLU A 17 -9.96 -17.96 1.44
N LYS A 18 -9.60 -16.85 0.78
CA LYS A 18 -10.03 -16.59 -0.60
C LYS A 18 -9.50 -17.65 -1.55
N TRP A 19 -8.22 -18.01 -1.44
CA TRP A 19 -7.61 -19.02 -2.30
C TRP A 19 -8.31 -20.38 -2.19
N ASN A 20 -8.66 -20.78 -0.97
CA ASN A 20 -9.36 -22.03 -0.70
C ASN A 20 -10.83 -21.98 -1.14
N SER A 21 -11.46 -20.81 -1.12
CA SER A 21 -12.84 -20.62 -1.58
C SER A 21 -13.04 -20.71 -3.09
N PHE A 22 -11.98 -20.51 -3.88
CA PHE A 22 -12.09 -20.51 -5.34
C PHE A 22 -12.20 -21.94 -5.88
N HIS A 23 -13.30 -22.21 -6.57
CA HIS A 23 -13.53 -23.43 -7.32
C HIS A 23 -13.40 -23.15 -8.81
N VAL A 24 -12.47 -23.84 -9.49
CA VAL A 24 -12.22 -23.71 -10.93
C VAL A 24 -11.88 -25.09 -11.45
N ASP A 25 -12.59 -25.51 -12.50
CA ASP A 25 -12.39 -26.81 -13.15
C ASP A 25 -11.55 -26.69 -14.42
N GLY A 26 -10.86 -27.78 -14.78
CA GLY A 26 -10.05 -27.89 -15.99
C GLY A 26 -8.64 -28.41 -15.71
N TRP A 27 -7.76 -28.34 -16.71
CA TRP A 27 -6.36 -28.73 -16.54
C TRP A 27 -5.62 -27.78 -15.60
N GLY A 28 -4.62 -28.30 -14.87
CA GLY A 28 -3.96 -27.58 -13.78
C GLY A 28 -3.42 -26.19 -14.15
N GLY A 29 -2.93 -25.99 -15.37
CA GLY A 29 -2.46 -24.69 -15.85
C GLY A 29 -3.59 -23.65 -15.96
N PHE A 30 -4.78 -24.05 -16.42
CA PHE A 30 -5.95 -23.18 -16.47
C PHE A 30 -6.48 -22.87 -15.07
N VAL A 31 -6.58 -23.88 -14.21
CA VAL A 31 -7.01 -23.71 -12.81
C VAL A 31 -6.11 -22.70 -12.09
N LEU A 32 -4.79 -22.84 -12.21
CA LEU A 32 -3.84 -21.93 -11.60
C LEU A 32 -4.00 -20.50 -12.14
N LYS A 33 -4.08 -20.33 -13.46
CA LYS A 33 -4.25 -19.02 -14.10
C LYS A 33 -5.51 -18.32 -13.61
N GLU A 34 -6.65 -18.99 -13.58
CA GLU A 34 -7.92 -18.39 -13.17
C GLU A 34 -7.94 -18.10 -11.66
N LYS A 35 -7.41 -18.99 -10.81
CA LYS A 35 -7.24 -18.70 -9.37
C LYS A 35 -6.38 -17.46 -9.12
N LEU A 36 -5.28 -17.29 -9.87
CA LEU A 36 -4.44 -16.08 -9.80
C LEU A 36 -5.18 -14.82 -10.27
N LYS A 37 -6.06 -14.94 -11.26
CA LYS A 37 -6.91 -13.82 -11.72
C LYS A 37 -7.96 -13.45 -10.67
N MET A 38 -8.59 -14.44 -10.04
CA MET A 38 -9.59 -14.24 -8.99
C MET A 38 -8.96 -13.61 -7.74
N ILE A 39 -7.81 -14.12 -7.26
CA ILE A 39 -7.14 -13.55 -6.09
C ILE A 39 -6.70 -12.10 -6.34
N LYS A 40 -6.26 -11.78 -7.57
CA LYS A 40 -5.93 -10.40 -7.97
C LYS A 40 -7.14 -9.48 -7.84
N GLY A 41 -8.33 -9.94 -8.24
CA GLY A 41 -9.59 -9.22 -8.07
C GLY A 41 -9.93 -9.01 -6.59
N ALA A 42 -9.96 -10.09 -5.82
CA ALA A 42 -10.26 -10.06 -4.39
C ALA A 42 -9.31 -9.13 -3.60
N LEU A 43 -8.01 -9.13 -3.95
CA LEU A 43 -7.03 -8.23 -3.34
C LEU A 43 -7.24 -6.76 -3.71
N LYS A 44 -7.79 -6.47 -4.89
CA LYS A 44 -8.14 -5.10 -5.28
C LYS A 44 -9.26 -4.58 -4.40
N ASP A 45 -10.28 -5.40 -4.16
CA ASP A 45 -11.43 -5.04 -3.31
C ASP A 45 -11.01 -4.93 -1.82
N TRP A 46 -10.14 -5.84 -1.37
CA TRP A 46 -9.55 -5.77 -0.04
C TRP A 46 -8.73 -4.49 0.17
N HIS A 47 -7.97 -4.07 -0.85
CA HIS A 47 -7.24 -2.80 -0.79
C HIS A 47 -8.18 -1.59 -0.67
N GLN A 48 -9.31 -1.60 -1.39
CA GLN A 48 -10.31 -0.52 -1.30
C GLN A 48 -10.92 -0.41 0.10
N THR A 49 -11.17 -1.54 0.75
CA THR A 49 -11.82 -1.58 2.07
C THR A 49 -10.85 -1.31 3.23
N HIS A 50 -9.60 -1.76 3.15
CA HIS A 50 -8.68 -1.73 4.29
C HIS A 50 -7.63 -0.62 4.21
N VAL A 51 -7.25 -0.21 3.00
CA VAL A 51 -6.06 0.60 2.73
C VAL A 51 -6.37 1.83 1.88
N GLN A 52 -7.60 1.99 1.39
CA GLN A 52 -8.00 3.23 0.71
C GLN A 52 -8.12 4.36 1.73
N ASN A 53 -7.93 5.58 1.23
CA ASN A 53 -8.09 6.81 1.99
C ASN A 53 -7.13 6.99 3.18
N LEU A 54 -5.90 6.48 3.06
CA LEU A 54 -4.85 6.72 4.07
C LEU A 54 -4.63 8.21 4.37
N PRO A 55 -4.58 9.13 3.39
CA PRO A 55 -4.38 10.55 3.69
C PRO A 55 -5.42 11.11 4.65
N SER A 56 -6.72 10.91 4.37
CA SER A 56 -7.77 11.42 5.26
C SER A 56 -7.77 10.73 6.62
N ARG A 57 -7.48 9.42 6.70
CA ARG A 57 -7.38 8.72 7.98
C ARG A 57 -6.22 9.22 8.84
N ILE A 58 -5.07 9.51 8.21
CA ILE A 58 -3.93 10.14 8.87
C ILE A 58 -4.33 11.53 9.37
N GLU A 59 -5.06 12.31 8.56
CA GLU A 59 -5.49 13.65 8.95
C GLU A 59 -6.45 13.62 10.14
N SER A 60 -7.45 12.73 10.15
CA SER A 60 -8.35 12.57 11.29
C SER A 60 -7.61 12.14 12.57
N LEU A 61 -6.57 11.31 12.45
CA LEU A 61 -5.73 10.96 13.60
C LEU A 61 -4.89 12.14 14.08
N LYS A 62 -4.39 13.00 13.17
CA LYS A 62 -3.68 14.23 13.53
C LYS A 62 -4.59 15.25 14.21
N GLU A 63 -5.83 15.41 13.74
CA GLU A 63 -6.82 16.23 14.43
C GLU A 63 -7.05 15.70 15.85
N ARG A 64 -7.21 14.37 16.01
CA ARG A 64 -7.37 13.77 17.34
C ARG A 64 -6.15 13.98 18.23
N LEU A 65 -4.95 13.84 17.67
CA LEU A 65 -3.70 14.13 18.38
C LEU A 65 -3.65 15.59 18.84
N SER A 66 -4.00 16.54 17.97
CA SER A 66 -4.04 17.96 18.33
C SER A 66 -5.01 18.27 19.47
N VAL A 67 -6.15 17.57 19.54
CA VAL A 67 -7.10 17.72 20.65
C VAL A 67 -6.51 17.22 21.96
N LEU A 68 -5.80 16.08 21.94
CA LEU A 68 -5.14 15.53 23.12
C LEU A 68 -3.95 16.39 23.57
N ASP A 69 -3.17 16.92 22.62
CA ASP A 69 -2.05 17.82 22.90
C ASP A 69 -2.55 19.12 23.56
N GLN A 70 -3.59 19.75 23.00
CA GLN A 70 -4.17 20.97 23.58
C GLN A 70 -4.71 20.71 25.00
N LYS A 71 -5.38 19.57 25.21
CA LYS A 71 -5.84 19.19 26.53
C LYS A 71 -4.69 19.03 27.53
N GLY A 72 -3.59 18.39 27.10
CA GLY A 72 -2.39 18.20 27.91
C GLY A 72 -1.65 19.50 28.27
N GLU A 73 -1.87 20.58 27.53
CA GLU A 73 -1.37 21.93 27.87
C GLU A 73 -2.23 22.61 28.96
N GLU A 74 -3.53 22.35 28.97
CA GLU A 74 -4.49 22.94 29.92
C GLU A 74 -4.53 22.17 31.25
N GLU A 75 -4.47 20.84 31.20
CA GLU A 75 -4.61 19.95 32.35
C GLU A 75 -3.85 18.63 32.18
N GLU A 76 -3.59 17.92 33.29
CA GLU A 76 -2.91 16.64 33.23
C GLU A 76 -3.80 15.57 32.59
N LEU A 77 -3.28 14.88 31.58
CA LEU A 77 -4.01 13.83 30.88
C LEU A 77 -4.27 12.63 31.81
N THR A 78 -5.48 12.10 31.72
CA THR A 78 -5.81 10.86 32.42
C THR A 78 -5.05 9.66 31.83
N GLU A 79 -4.92 8.58 32.59
CA GLU A 79 -4.28 7.35 32.10
C GLU A 79 -4.94 6.83 30.81
N VAL A 80 -6.27 6.93 30.71
CA VAL A 80 -7.01 6.55 29.50
C VAL A 80 -6.60 7.41 28.31
N GLU A 81 -6.47 8.72 28.49
CA GLU A 81 -6.06 9.64 27.42
C GLU A 81 -4.61 9.46 27.01
N LEU A 82 -3.72 9.13 27.95
CA LEU A 82 -2.35 8.74 27.63
C LEU A 82 -2.30 7.46 26.80
N THR A 83 -3.11 6.45 27.12
CA THR A 83 -3.20 5.24 26.29
C THR A 83 -3.75 5.54 24.89
N GLU A 84 -4.72 6.45 24.80
CA GLU A 84 -5.26 6.91 23.52
C GLU A 84 -4.20 7.66 22.71
N LEU A 85 -3.44 8.57 23.32
CA LEU A 85 -2.36 9.33 22.67
C LEU A 85 -1.32 8.39 22.06
N HIS A 86 -0.89 7.37 22.81
CA HIS A 86 0.00 6.33 22.29
C HIS A 86 -0.61 5.58 21.11
N GLY A 87 -1.90 5.22 21.19
CA GLY A 87 -2.63 4.54 20.13
C GLY A 87 -2.75 5.38 18.85
N VAL A 88 -3.11 6.65 18.98
CA VAL A 88 -3.22 7.62 17.87
C VAL A 88 -1.86 7.81 17.21
N THR A 89 -0.81 8.01 18.00
CA THR A 89 0.57 8.20 17.50
C THR A 89 1.05 6.96 16.74
N ALA A 90 0.86 5.76 17.30
CA ALA A 90 1.17 4.50 16.62
C ALA A 90 0.35 4.31 15.33
N GLY A 91 -0.93 4.72 15.35
CA GLY A 91 -1.82 4.76 14.19
C GLY A 91 -1.26 5.64 13.06
N ILE A 92 -0.88 6.89 13.38
CA ILE A 92 -0.28 7.82 12.42
C ILE A 92 0.98 7.24 11.81
N HIS A 93 1.90 6.70 12.63
CA HIS A 93 3.14 6.11 12.13
C HIS A 93 2.90 4.90 11.21
N SER A 94 2.02 3.98 11.62
CA SER A 94 1.71 2.79 10.83
C SER A 94 1.06 3.14 9.48
N MET A 95 0.07 4.03 9.47
CA MET A 95 -0.60 4.48 8.25
C MET A 95 0.32 5.31 7.36
N SER A 96 1.17 6.16 7.93
CA SER A 96 2.13 6.97 7.16
C SER A 96 3.18 6.09 6.48
N ARG A 97 3.69 5.06 7.17
CA ARG A 97 4.58 4.05 6.57
C ARG A 97 3.92 3.33 5.40
N LEU A 98 2.66 2.92 5.58
CA LEU A 98 1.88 2.25 4.55
C LEU A 98 1.68 3.16 3.33
N HIS A 99 1.29 4.43 3.57
CA HIS A 99 1.11 5.43 2.53
C HIS A 99 2.42 5.69 1.77
N ALA A 100 3.53 5.91 2.48
CA ALA A 100 4.84 6.10 1.89
C ALA A 100 5.27 4.91 1.02
N SER A 101 5.06 3.67 1.48
CA SER A 101 5.38 2.45 0.70
C SER A 101 4.57 2.38 -0.60
N ILE A 102 3.28 2.73 -0.56
CA ILE A 102 2.41 2.79 -1.75
C ILE A 102 2.90 3.89 -2.70
N SER A 103 3.12 5.10 -2.20
CA SER A 103 3.61 6.23 -2.99
C SER A 103 4.96 5.91 -3.65
N TRP A 104 5.86 5.25 -2.93
CA TRP A 104 7.16 4.86 -3.46
C TRP A 104 7.05 3.84 -4.59
N GLN A 105 6.15 2.87 -4.45
CA GLN A 105 5.90 1.87 -5.48
C GLN A 105 5.20 2.48 -6.71
N GLN A 106 4.26 3.41 -6.49
CA GLN A 106 3.49 4.08 -7.55
C GLN A 106 4.27 5.15 -8.30
N SER A 107 5.21 5.85 -7.64
CA SER A 107 6.06 6.85 -8.28
C SER A 107 6.91 6.27 -9.41
N ARG A 108 7.11 4.94 -9.40
CA ARG A 108 7.99 4.23 -10.35
C ARG A 108 9.38 4.87 -10.44
N SER A 109 9.79 5.59 -9.39
CA SER A 109 11.09 6.21 -9.25
C SER A 109 12.12 5.14 -8.93
N LEU A 110 12.34 4.27 -9.93
CA LEU A 110 13.38 3.25 -9.90
C LEU A 110 14.77 3.90 -9.91
N TRP A 111 14.90 5.15 -10.38
CA TRP A 111 16.15 5.88 -10.40
C TRP A 111 16.83 5.98 -9.03
N LEU A 112 16.08 6.37 -7.99
CA LEU A 112 16.61 6.48 -6.63
C LEU A 112 17.08 5.14 -6.04
N LYS A 113 16.56 4.01 -6.55
CA LYS A 113 16.84 2.67 -6.02
C LYS A 113 17.87 1.91 -6.86
N GLU A 114 17.77 2.00 -8.18
CA GLU A 114 18.55 1.22 -9.13
C GLU A 114 19.70 2.05 -9.73
N GLY A 115 19.64 3.39 -9.65
CA GLY A 115 20.63 4.28 -10.25
C GLY A 115 20.87 3.91 -11.71
N ASP A 116 22.15 3.72 -12.06
CA ASP A 116 22.58 3.33 -13.40
C ASP A 116 22.23 1.88 -13.78
N ALA A 117 21.84 1.03 -12.82
CA ALA A 117 21.38 -0.33 -13.11
C ALA A 117 19.93 -0.39 -13.65
N ASN A 118 19.24 0.74 -13.78
CA ASN A 118 17.90 0.84 -14.35
C ASN A 118 17.92 0.70 -15.88
N SER A 119 18.39 -0.44 -16.39
CA SER A 119 18.54 -0.74 -17.82
C SER A 119 17.23 -0.53 -18.59
N LYS A 120 16.08 -0.85 -17.98
CA LYS A 120 14.75 -0.65 -18.58
C LYS A 120 14.47 0.81 -18.92
N TYR A 121 14.83 1.75 -18.04
CA TYR A 121 14.71 3.18 -18.32
C TYR A 121 15.57 3.58 -19.51
N PHE A 122 16.86 3.25 -19.50
CA PHE A 122 17.79 3.58 -20.58
C PHE A 122 17.36 2.96 -21.93
N HIS A 123 16.94 1.70 -21.94
CA HIS A 123 16.41 1.06 -23.14
C HIS A 123 15.14 1.74 -23.66
N SER A 124 14.24 2.19 -22.77
CA SER A 124 13.03 2.93 -23.18
C SER A 124 13.36 4.31 -23.79
N VAL A 125 14.34 5.02 -23.22
CA VAL A 125 14.84 6.29 -23.73
C VAL A 125 15.50 6.10 -25.10
N LEU A 126 16.34 5.08 -25.25
CA LEU A 126 17.00 4.73 -26.52
C LEU A 126 15.97 4.36 -27.60
N ALA A 127 14.97 3.54 -27.27
CA ALA A 127 13.88 3.20 -28.18
C ALA A 127 13.07 4.43 -28.61
N GLY A 128 12.82 5.37 -27.67
CA GLY A 128 12.19 6.65 -27.98
C GLY A 128 13.02 7.54 -28.89
N ARG A 129 14.35 7.61 -28.69
CA ARG A 129 15.27 8.30 -29.61
C ARG A 129 15.28 7.67 -31.00
N ARG A 130 15.35 6.34 -31.09
CA ARG A 130 15.29 5.62 -32.37
C ARG A 130 14.00 5.93 -33.15
N ARG A 131 12.84 5.95 -32.50
CA ARG A 131 11.57 6.33 -33.14
C ARG A 131 11.55 7.76 -33.66
N ARG A 132 12.08 8.72 -32.89
CA ARG A 132 12.16 10.12 -33.33
C ARG A 132 13.12 10.35 -34.49
N ASN A 133 14.23 9.60 -34.50
CA ASN A 133 15.25 9.70 -35.54
C ASN A 133 14.94 8.84 -36.77
N ALA A 134 13.84 8.08 -36.75
CA ALA A 134 13.36 7.28 -37.87
C ALA A 134 12.42 8.05 -38.81
N ILE A 135 12.25 9.37 -38.62
CA ILE A 135 11.61 10.23 -39.60
C ILE A 135 12.60 10.41 -40.75
N SER A 136 12.29 9.77 -41.87
CA SER A 136 12.89 10.01 -43.19
C SER A 136 11.81 10.54 -44.12
#